data_AF-A0A3P7LHH5-F1
#
_entry.id   AF-A0A3P7LHH5-F1
#
_cell.length_a   1.000
_cell.length_b   1.000
_cell.length_c   1.000
_cell.angle_alpha   90.00
_cell.angle_beta   90.00
_cell.angle_gamma   90.00
#
_symmetry.space_group_name_H-M   'P 1'
#
loop_
_entity.id
_entity.type
_entity.pdbx_description
1 polymer ?
#
loop_
_entity_poly.entity_id
_entity_poly.type
_entity_poly.pdbx_seq_one_letter_code
_entity_poly.pdbx_strand_id
1 'polypeptide(L)'
;MCNNRIIICFQNGYPSVDNPYIFNGDFVDRGGQSIEVLCALLALFILDPNSITLNRGNHEDHIMNLRYGFAKELVTKYKVALEDVFSWLPIATIIDKDIFVVHGGISDKTEIAILEKIHRNRYQSVLRPPVRKGEGKNSVNVEEWKQMLDILWSDPKQNKGCWPNVFRGGGSYFGADITAQFLEKLSLVEESAVREVKEKLSAFTNELEKEFESCDPQGKG
;
A
#
# COMPACT_ATOMS: atom_id res chain seq x y z
N MET A 1 22.26 14.52 7.95
CA MET A 1 22.25 13.27 7.16
C MET A 1 21.03 13.20 6.22
N CYS A 2 20.63 14.30 5.55
CA CYS A 2 19.41 14.33 4.71
C CYS A 2 19.65 14.33 3.19
N ASN A 3 20.90 14.33 2.73
CA ASN A 3 21.20 14.42 1.30
C ASN A 3 21.08 13.08 0.53
N ASN A 4 20.92 11.92 1.20
CA ASN A 4 21.14 10.61 0.54
C ASN A 4 20.01 10.12 -0.39
N ARG A 5 18.77 10.63 -0.30
CA ARG A 5 17.64 9.95 -0.97
C ARG A 5 17.49 10.30 -2.46
N ILE A 6 17.73 11.55 -2.84
CA ILE A 6 17.78 11.95 -4.26
C ILE A 6 19.11 11.49 -4.90
N ILE A 7 20.17 11.36 -4.10
CA ILE A 7 21.47 10.82 -4.55
C ILE A 7 21.32 9.42 -5.15
N ILE A 8 20.37 8.60 -4.67
CA ILE A 8 20.13 7.26 -5.22
C ILE A 8 19.77 7.32 -6.72
N CYS A 9 18.92 8.25 -7.14
CA CYS A 9 18.59 8.41 -8.57
C CYS A 9 19.79 8.90 -9.39
N PHE A 10 20.64 9.76 -8.81
CA PHE A 10 21.88 10.17 -9.48
C PHE A 10 22.88 9.02 -9.64
N GLN A 11 22.91 8.08 -8.70
CA GLN A 11 23.83 6.95 -8.70
C GLN A 11 23.34 5.77 -9.55
N ASN A 12 22.02 5.55 -9.62
CA ASN A 12 21.43 4.36 -10.24
C ASN A 12 20.56 4.70 -11.47
N GLY A 13 20.66 5.93 -11.97
CA GLY A 13 19.83 6.44 -13.05
C GLY A 13 18.45 6.89 -12.58
N TYR A 14 17.86 7.85 -13.28
CA TYR A 14 16.52 8.33 -12.97
C TYR A 14 15.46 7.26 -13.23
N PRO A 15 14.29 7.34 -12.57
CA PRO A 15 13.15 6.52 -12.92
C PRO A 15 12.78 6.66 -14.39
N SER A 16 12.60 5.52 -15.04
CA SER A 16 12.07 5.40 -16.40
C SER A 16 11.38 4.04 -16.56
N VAL A 17 10.70 3.82 -17.67
CA VAL A 17 10.09 2.51 -18.00
C VAL A 17 11.11 1.36 -17.89
N ASP A 18 12.36 1.58 -18.34
CA ASP A 18 13.43 0.58 -18.28
C ASP A 18 14.19 0.55 -16.93
N ASN A 19 13.84 1.44 -15.99
CA ASN A 19 14.48 1.56 -14.68
C ASN A 19 13.46 1.99 -13.62
N PRO A 20 12.48 1.12 -13.29
CA PRO A 20 11.40 1.48 -12.39
C PRO A 20 11.86 1.53 -10.93
N TYR A 21 11.26 2.43 -10.15
CA TYR A 21 11.54 2.60 -8.73
C TYR A 21 10.30 2.36 -7.86
N ILE A 22 10.52 1.74 -6.70
CA ILE A 22 9.54 1.71 -5.62
C ILE A 22 10.17 2.39 -4.40
N PHE A 23 9.63 3.54 -4.03
CA PHE A 23 9.99 4.21 -2.80
C PHE A 23 9.03 3.78 -1.70
N ASN A 24 9.54 2.98 -0.75
CA ASN A 24 8.72 2.29 0.24
C ASN A 24 8.50 3.09 1.55
N GLY A 25 8.04 4.34 1.41
CA GLY A 25 7.69 5.22 2.54
C GLY A 25 8.84 5.92 3.25
N ASP A 26 8.49 6.59 4.35
CA ASP A 26 9.34 7.37 5.25
C ASP A 26 10.05 8.54 4.58
N PHE A 27 9.40 9.22 3.64
CA PHE A 27 9.94 10.35 2.89
C PHE A 27 10.19 11.58 3.76
N VAL A 28 9.41 11.72 4.84
CA VAL A 28 9.41 12.89 5.72
C VAL A 28 9.86 12.58 7.15
N ASP A 29 9.96 13.63 7.97
CA ASP A 29 10.41 13.63 9.36
C ASP A 29 11.90 13.31 9.57
N ARG A 30 12.40 13.59 10.80
CA ARG A 30 13.78 13.34 11.26
C ARG A 30 14.88 14.09 10.47
N GLY A 31 14.48 15.02 9.62
CA GLY A 31 15.34 15.84 8.78
C GLY A 31 14.77 17.25 8.56
N GLY A 32 15.58 18.14 8.01
CA GLY A 32 15.19 19.52 7.72
C GLY A 32 14.93 19.79 6.23
N GLN A 33 14.81 18.75 5.41
CA GLN A 33 14.64 18.84 3.94
C GLN A 33 13.52 17.90 3.45
N SER A 34 12.55 17.60 4.31
CA SER A 34 11.52 16.59 4.03
C SER A 34 10.60 17.03 2.90
N ILE A 35 10.25 18.32 2.85
CA ILE A 35 9.37 18.86 1.81
C ILE A 35 10.06 18.89 0.45
N GLU A 36 11.37 19.18 0.41
CA GLU A 36 12.15 19.12 -0.82
C GLU A 36 12.21 17.68 -1.37
N VAL A 37 12.40 16.68 -0.48
CA VAL A 37 12.34 15.26 -0.87
C VAL A 37 10.96 14.87 -1.38
N LEU A 38 9.89 15.25 -0.65
CA LEU A 38 8.51 14.95 -1.06
C LEU A 38 8.18 15.59 -2.41
N CYS A 39 8.51 16.86 -2.61
CA CYS A 39 8.29 17.56 -3.87
C CYS A 39 9.04 16.90 -5.03
N ALA A 40 10.30 16.48 -4.82
CA ALA A 40 11.06 15.78 -5.85
C ALA A 40 10.41 14.44 -6.25
N LEU A 41 9.98 13.64 -5.27
CA LEU A 41 9.30 12.36 -5.51
C LEU A 41 7.96 12.55 -6.22
N LEU A 42 7.16 13.53 -5.79
CA LEU A 42 5.88 13.84 -6.44
C LEU A 42 6.08 14.37 -7.87
N ALA A 43 7.11 15.18 -8.10
CA ALA A 43 7.44 15.65 -9.45
C ALA A 43 7.81 14.50 -10.38
N LEU A 44 8.63 13.55 -9.91
CA LEU A 44 8.95 12.33 -10.68
C LEU A 44 7.70 11.48 -10.95
N PHE A 45 6.82 11.33 -9.95
CA PHE A 45 5.55 10.60 -10.10
C PHE A 45 4.61 11.25 -11.12
N ILE A 46 4.52 12.59 -11.13
CA ILE A 46 3.72 13.32 -12.11
C ILE A 46 4.33 13.23 -13.51
N LEU A 47 5.66 13.23 -13.61
CA LEU A 47 6.39 13.20 -14.88
C LEU A 47 6.23 11.85 -15.60
N ASP A 48 6.39 10.74 -14.88
CA ASP A 48 6.18 9.40 -15.42
C ASP A 48 5.65 8.44 -14.32
N PRO A 49 4.31 8.35 -14.14
CA PRO A 49 3.71 7.53 -13.10
C PRO A 49 3.92 6.02 -13.30
N ASN A 50 4.36 5.57 -14.48
CA ASN A 50 4.66 4.16 -14.73
C ASN A 50 6.08 3.78 -14.26
N SER A 51 6.96 4.77 -14.08
CA SER A 51 8.35 4.54 -13.69
C SER A 51 8.58 4.57 -12.18
N ILE A 52 7.63 5.08 -11.39
CA ILE A 52 7.82 5.30 -9.97
C ILE A 52 6.54 5.00 -9.18
N THR A 53 6.68 4.15 -8.17
CA THR A 53 5.64 3.87 -7.17
C THR A 53 6.05 4.42 -5.81
N LEU A 54 5.13 5.10 -5.13
CA LEU A 54 5.34 5.65 -3.79
C LEU A 54 4.42 4.95 -2.80
N ASN A 55 4.95 4.05 -1.97
CA ASN A 55 4.16 3.50 -0.86
C ASN A 55 4.18 4.45 0.33
N ARG A 56 3.10 4.40 1.11
CA ARG A 56 2.95 5.08 2.38
C ARG A 56 3.84 4.43 3.43
N GLY A 57 4.65 5.21 4.11
CA GLY A 57 5.37 4.79 5.30
C GLY A 57 4.65 5.18 6.58
N ASN A 58 5.23 4.80 7.72
CA ASN A 58 4.65 5.17 9.00
C ASN A 58 4.87 6.64 9.36
N HIS A 59 5.89 7.29 8.79
CA HIS A 59 6.08 8.73 8.90
C HIS A 59 5.19 9.55 7.96
N GLU A 60 4.55 8.94 6.96
CA GLU A 60 3.46 9.57 6.18
C GLU A 60 2.13 9.50 6.97
N ASP A 61 2.17 9.98 8.21
CA ASP A 61 1.08 9.98 9.18
C ASP A 61 1.04 11.33 9.91
N HIS A 62 -0.16 11.89 10.01
CA HIS A 62 -0.37 13.21 10.62
C HIS A 62 0.20 13.31 12.05
N ILE A 63 0.02 12.28 12.88
CA ILE A 63 0.50 12.30 14.27
C ILE A 63 2.03 12.17 14.32
N MET A 64 2.62 11.41 13.40
CA MET A 64 4.08 11.32 13.28
C MET A 64 4.68 12.66 12.87
N ASN A 65 4.08 13.36 11.89
CA ASN A 65 4.57 14.65 11.42
C ASN A 65 4.52 15.76 12.48
N LEU A 66 3.48 15.74 13.32
CA LEU A 66 3.39 16.64 14.48
C LEU A 66 4.51 16.37 15.49
N ARG A 67 4.86 15.10 15.70
CA ARG A 67 5.83 14.68 16.70
C ARG A 67 7.28 14.82 16.23
N TYR A 68 7.55 14.53 14.96
CA TYR A 68 8.92 14.36 14.43
C TYR A 68 9.37 15.44 13.45
N GLY A 69 8.56 16.48 13.28
CA GLY A 69 9.02 17.79 12.83
C GLY A 69 8.58 18.21 11.43
N PHE A 70 8.01 17.31 10.62
CA PHE A 70 7.56 17.70 9.27
C PHE A 70 6.47 18.77 9.30
N ALA A 71 5.51 18.68 10.22
CA ALA A 71 4.48 19.72 10.36
C ALA A 71 5.10 21.09 10.69
N LYS A 72 6.12 21.12 11.57
CA LYS A 72 6.86 22.34 11.90
C LYS A 72 7.64 22.86 10.69
N GLU A 73 8.23 21.97 9.90
CA GLU A 73 8.97 22.31 8.68
C GLU A 73 8.07 23.04 7.67
N LEU A 74 6.87 22.50 7.40
CA LEU A 74 5.90 23.10 6.47
C LEU A 74 5.49 24.51 6.89
N VAL A 75 5.14 24.68 8.18
CA VAL A 75 4.74 25.98 8.72
C VAL A 75 5.89 26.98 8.66
N THR A 76 7.10 26.55 9.01
CA THR A 76 8.27 27.44 9.07
C THR A 76 8.72 27.91 7.69
N LYS A 77 8.78 26.99 6.71
CA LYS A 77 9.30 27.30 5.37
C LYS A 77 8.24 27.90 4.44
N TYR A 78 7.01 27.40 4.50
CA TYR A 78 5.99 27.68 3.48
C TYR A 78 4.67 28.21 4.04
N LYS A 79 4.47 28.19 5.37
CA LYS A 79 3.22 28.62 6.03
C LYS A 79 1.97 27.89 5.51
N VAL A 80 2.14 26.63 5.10
CA VAL A 80 1.07 25.75 4.62
C VAL A 80 0.94 24.52 5.51
N ALA A 81 -0.20 23.82 5.37
CA ALA A 81 -0.39 22.47 5.88
C ALA A 81 -0.66 21.53 4.70
N LEU A 82 0.01 20.37 4.68
CA LEU A 82 -0.28 19.29 3.75
C LEU A 82 -1.18 18.29 4.46
N GLU A 83 -2.48 18.58 4.44
CA GLU A 83 -3.49 17.67 4.96
C GLU A 83 -3.86 16.68 3.85
N ASP A 84 -4.09 15.43 4.23
CA ASP A 84 -4.61 14.33 3.40
C ASP A 84 -3.74 13.73 2.28
N VAL A 85 -2.70 14.39 1.76
CA VAL A 85 -1.91 13.83 0.63
C VAL A 85 -1.42 12.40 0.90
N PHE A 86 -0.94 12.15 2.12
CA PHE A 86 -0.43 10.83 2.51
C PHE A 86 -1.48 9.73 2.60
N SER A 87 -2.76 10.06 2.85
CA SER A 87 -3.82 9.04 2.94
C SER A 87 -4.20 8.46 1.58
N TRP A 88 -3.78 9.11 0.48
CA TRP A 88 -3.98 8.64 -0.89
C TRP A 88 -2.87 7.72 -1.40
N LEU A 89 -1.71 7.68 -0.73
CA LEU A 89 -0.59 6.82 -1.11
C LEU A 89 -0.96 5.33 -0.97
N PRO A 90 -0.61 4.46 -1.93
CA PRO A 90 -0.67 3.01 -1.78
C PRO A 90 0.00 2.54 -0.48
N ILE A 91 -0.53 1.50 0.16
CA ILE A 91 0.03 0.93 1.39
C ILE A 91 0.90 -0.31 1.12
N ALA A 92 0.77 -0.88 -0.08
CA ALA A 92 1.51 -2.04 -0.53
C ALA A 92 1.68 -1.98 -2.05
N THR A 93 2.73 -2.62 -2.55
CA THR A 93 2.93 -2.91 -3.97
C THR A 93 3.16 -4.40 -4.15
N ILE A 94 2.58 -4.99 -5.19
CA ILE A 94 2.84 -6.37 -5.58
C ILE A 94 3.61 -6.34 -6.90
N ILE A 95 4.81 -6.92 -6.93
CA ILE A 95 5.65 -7.04 -8.14
C ILE A 95 5.60 -8.48 -8.62
N ASP A 96 5.32 -8.65 -9.92
CA ASP A 96 5.24 -9.95 -10.59
C ASP A 96 4.38 -10.98 -9.84
N LYS A 97 3.42 -10.49 -9.06
CA LYS A 97 2.49 -11.27 -8.22
C LYS A 97 3.13 -12.06 -7.06
N ASP A 98 4.46 -12.13 -7.00
CA ASP A 98 5.19 -12.90 -6.00
C ASP A 98 5.80 -12.04 -4.89
N ILE A 99 6.13 -10.78 -5.19
CA ILE A 99 6.86 -9.91 -4.26
C ILE A 99 5.90 -8.88 -3.65
N PHE A 100 5.58 -9.06 -2.38
CA PHE A 100 4.76 -8.14 -1.61
C PHE A 100 5.64 -7.11 -0.87
N VAL A 101 5.60 -5.86 -1.34
CA VAL A 101 6.37 -4.74 -0.78
C VAL A 101 5.46 -3.89 0.12
N VAL A 102 5.80 -3.83 1.40
CA VAL A 102 5.13 -3.01 2.42
C VAL A 102 6.14 -2.31 3.29
N HIS A 103 5.74 -1.21 3.91
CA HIS A 103 6.65 -0.39 4.71
C HIS A 103 7.08 -1.07 6.01
N GLY A 104 6.12 -1.55 6.82
CA GLY A 104 6.37 -2.25 8.07
C GLY A 104 6.48 -3.75 7.85
N GLY A 105 5.33 -4.41 7.79
CA GLY A 105 5.27 -5.86 7.61
C GLY A 105 3.86 -6.40 7.65
N ILE A 106 3.71 -7.63 8.13
CA ILE A 106 2.43 -8.34 8.18
C ILE A 106 2.12 -8.84 9.59
N SER A 107 0.98 -9.51 9.75
CA SER A 107 0.58 -10.28 10.92
C SER A 107 -0.05 -11.60 10.48
N ASP A 108 -0.33 -12.48 11.45
CA ASP A 108 -1.11 -13.71 11.25
C ASP A 108 -2.54 -13.46 10.76
N LYS A 109 -3.00 -12.21 10.81
CA LYS A 109 -4.33 -11.76 10.39
C LYS A 109 -4.31 -10.94 9.10
N THR A 110 -3.15 -10.69 8.50
CA THR A 110 -3.10 -9.89 7.27
C THR A 110 -3.82 -10.60 6.13
N GLU A 111 -4.76 -9.90 5.48
CA GLU A 111 -5.59 -10.42 4.40
C GLU A 111 -5.60 -9.48 3.18
N ILE A 112 -5.09 -9.95 2.05
CA ILE A 112 -5.02 -9.18 0.78
C ILE A 112 -6.40 -8.68 0.35
N ALA A 113 -7.41 -9.55 0.41
CA ALA A 113 -8.78 -9.20 0.00
C ALA A 113 -9.40 -8.06 0.83
N ILE A 114 -8.93 -7.88 2.07
CA ILE A 114 -9.32 -6.72 2.88
C ILE A 114 -8.50 -5.51 2.44
N LEU A 115 -7.17 -5.64 2.35
CA LEU A 115 -6.26 -4.55 1.96
C LEU A 115 -6.68 -3.86 0.64
N GLU A 116 -7.07 -4.64 -0.37
CA GLU A 116 -7.55 -4.13 -1.66
C GLU A 116 -8.81 -3.25 -1.55
N LYS A 117 -9.66 -3.50 -0.54
CA LYS A 117 -10.94 -2.82 -0.34
C LYS A 117 -10.85 -1.65 0.63
N ILE A 118 -9.71 -1.44 1.30
CA ILE A 118 -9.58 -0.37 2.29
C ILE A 118 -9.68 1.00 1.60
N HIS A 119 -10.63 1.81 2.06
CA HIS A 119 -10.70 3.22 1.71
C HIS A 119 -9.66 4.03 2.49
N ARG A 120 -8.39 3.91 2.06
CA ARG A 120 -7.20 4.48 2.72
C ARG A 120 -7.28 5.98 3.02
N ASN A 121 -8.00 6.75 2.22
CA ASN A 121 -8.22 8.18 2.43
C ASN A 121 -8.97 8.51 3.75
N ARG A 122 -9.68 7.53 4.34
CA ARG A 122 -10.33 7.67 5.66
C ARG A 122 -9.35 7.61 6.84
N TYR A 123 -8.10 7.22 6.59
CA TYR A 123 -7.08 6.98 7.61
C TYR A 123 -5.99 8.04 7.54
N GLN A 124 -6.30 9.28 7.93
CA GLN A 124 -5.30 10.35 8.06
C GLN A 124 -4.19 9.99 9.04
N SER A 125 -4.53 9.28 10.12
CA SER A 125 -3.57 8.68 11.01
C SER A 125 -4.03 7.31 11.46
N VAL A 126 -3.14 6.32 11.41
CA VAL A 126 -3.38 4.98 11.94
C VAL A 126 -3.14 4.90 13.45
N LEU A 127 -2.59 5.97 14.06
CA LEU A 127 -2.35 6.04 15.50
C LEU A 127 -3.53 6.61 16.28
N ARG A 128 -4.59 7.04 15.58
CA ARG A 128 -5.89 7.38 16.17
C ARG A 128 -6.82 6.18 16.01
N PRO A 129 -6.87 5.26 16.99
CA PRO A 129 -7.75 4.10 16.89
C PRO A 129 -9.21 4.54 16.75
N PRO A 130 -10.04 3.78 16.01
CA PRO A 130 -11.47 4.02 15.93
C PRO A 130 -12.08 4.10 17.33
N VAL A 131 -12.80 5.16 17.64
CA VAL A 131 -13.60 5.23 18.87
C VAL A 131 -14.75 4.24 18.73
N ARG A 132 -14.78 3.18 19.55
CA ARG A 132 -15.91 2.26 19.63
C ARG A 132 -17.13 2.99 20.21
N LYS A 133 -18.02 3.45 19.32
CA LYS A 133 -19.49 3.60 19.43
C LYS A 133 -19.94 4.91 18.78
N GLY A 134 -20.78 4.78 17.75
CA GLY A 134 -21.49 5.87 17.09
C GLY A 134 -21.59 5.61 15.60
N GLU A 135 -22.78 5.27 15.12
CA GLU A 135 -23.13 5.34 13.70
C GLU A 135 -22.97 6.80 13.26
N GLY A 136 -21.88 7.08 12.56
CA GLY A 136 -21.59 8.39 11.98
C GLY A 136 -20.78 8.20 10.71
N LYS A 137 -20.81 9.18 9.81
CA LYS A 137 -20.10 9.15 8.51
C LYS A 137 -18.58 8.92 8.60
N ASN A 138 -18.00 8.99 9.80
CA ASN A 138 -16.58 8.78 10.09
C ASN A 138 -16.32 7.50 10.92
N SER A 139 -17.24 6.52 10.95
CA SER A 139 -16.98 5.23 11.61
C SER A 139 -15.88 4.48 10.85
N VAL A 140 -14.75 4.28 11.53
CA VAL A 140 -13.61 3.54 10.98
C VAL A 140 -13.75 2.07 11.36
N ASN A 141 -13.67 1.17 10.39
CA ASN A 141 -13.73 -0.27 10.63
C ASN A 141 -12.48 -0.70 11.41
N VAL A 142 -12.70 -1.34 12.57
CA VAL A 142 -11.62 -1.79 13.46
C VAL A 142 -10.71 -2.80 12.77
N GLU A 143 -11.26 -3.64 11.89
CA GLU A 143 -10.49 -4.65 11.18
C GLU A 143 -9.60 -4.01 10.12
N GLU A 144 -10.16 -3.17 9.25
CA GLU A 144 -9.39 -2.39 8.27
C GLU A 144 -8.32 -1.52 8.94
N TRP A 145 -8.63 -0.91 10.10
CA TRP A 145 -7.66 -0.15 10.88
C TRP A 145 -6.47 -1.00 11.34
N LYS A 146 -6.72 -2.23 11.80
CA LYS A 146 -5.64 -3.14 12.22
C LYS A 146 -4.78 -3.56 11.04
N GLN A 147 -5.40 -3.86 9.90
CA GLN A 147 -4.67 -4.15 8.65
C GLN A 147 -3.74 -2.98 8.29
N MET A 148 -4.25 -1.75 8.28
CA MET A 148 -3.46 -0.54 8.04
C MET A 148 -2.33 -0.37 9.07
N LEU A 149 -2.59 -0.65 10.34
CA LEU A 149 -1.60 -0.54 11.41
C LEU A 149 -0.48 -1.57 11.22
N ASP A 150 -0.79 -2.84 10.97
CA ASP A 150 0.20 -3.89 10.76
C ASP A 150 1.08 -3.60 9.53
N ILE A 151 0.48 -3.21 8.40
CA ILE A 151 1.19 -2.90 7.15
C ILE A 151 2.21 -1.78 7.33
N LEU A 152 1.93 -0.80 8.20
CA LEU A 152 2.81 0.35 8.43
C LEU A 152 3.74 0.16 9.65
N TRP A 153 3.42 -0.68 10.64
CA TRP A 153 4.14 -0.68 11.93
C TRP A 153 4.67 -2.04 12.40
N SER A 154 4.37 -3.14 11.69
CA SER A 154 4.90 -4.46 12.06
C SER A 154 6.41 -4.58 11.82
N ASP A 155 7.08 -5.40 12.62
CA ASP A 155 8.52 -5.68 12.50
C ASP A 155 8.77 -7.21 12.46
N PRO A 156 9.65 -7.73 11.59
CA PRO A 156 9.99 -9.15 11.58
C PRO A 156 10.82 -9.56 12.81
N LYS A 157 10.70 -10.83 13.23
CA LYS A 157 11.48 -11.44 14.32
C LYS A 157 11.96 -12.84 13.96
N GLN A 158 13.02 -13.29 14.63
CA GLN A 158 13.59 -14.62 14.44
C GLN A 158 12.70 -15.72 15.03
N ASN A 159 11.97 -15.42 16.11
CA ASN A 159 11.06 -16.38 16.73
C ASN A 159 9.85 -16.63 15.83
N LYS A 160 9.33 -17.86 15.85
CA LYS A 160 8.11 -18.23 15.15
C LYS A 160 6.87 -17.59 15.79
N GLY A 161 5.83 -17.41 14.98
CA GLY A 161 4.52 -16.92 15.41
C GLY A 161 4.35 -15.40 15.23
N CYS A 162 3.24 -14.90 15.76
CA CYS A 162 2.83 -13.51 15.69
C CYS A 162 2.41 -13.00 17.08
N TRP A 163 2.88 -11.82 17.49
CA TRP A 163 2.49 -11.21 18.77
C TRP A 163 2.60 -9.67 18.73
N PRO A 164 1.95 -8.93 19.66
CA PRO A 164 1.92 -7.48 19.60
C PRO A 164 3.30 -6.81 19.64
N ASN A 165 3.50 -5.78 18.81
CA ASN A 165 4.72 -4.99 18.79
C ASN A 165 4.73 -3.92 19.90
N VAL A 166 5.18 -4.33 21.09
CA VAL A 166 5.25 -3.46 22.27
C VAL A 166 6.29 -2.35 22.18
N PHE A 167 7.32 -2.49 21.32
CA PHE A 167 8.36 -1.47 21.18
C PHE A 167 7.88 -0.28 20.36
N ARG A 168 7.17 -0.56 19.27
CA ARG A 168 6.53 0.48 18.45
C ARG A 168 5.28 1.05 19.09
N GLY A 169 4.59 0.26 19.92
CA GLY A 169 3.29 0.62 20.49
C GLY A 169 2.12 0.45 19.50
N GLY A 170 2.35 -0.27 18.39
CA GLY A 170 1.39 -0.56 17.32
C GLY A 170 1.99 -1.55 16.33
N GLY A 171 1.13 -2.31 15.63
CA GLY A 171 1.53 -3.39 14.73
C GLY A 171 1.90 -4.69 15.46
N SER A 172 2.50 -5.61 14.71
CA SER A 172 2.82 -6.95 15.16
C SER A 172 4.30 -7.29 14.96
N TYR A 173 4.83 -8.13 15.84
CA TYR A 173 6.02 -8.91 15.55
C TYR A 173 5.62 -10.19 14.83
N PHE A 174 6.34 -10.56 13.78
CA PHE A 174 6.02 -11.75 12.98
C PHE A 174 7.28 -12.56 12.63
N GLY A 175 7.16 -13.89 12.71
CA GLY A 175 8.19 -14.83 12.32
C GLY A 175 8.16 -15.22 10.84
N ALA A 176 9.19 -15.91 10.39
CA ALA A 176 9.29 -16.41 9.02
C ALA A 176 8.17 -17.41 8.65
N ASP A 177 7.58 -18.09 9.63
CA ASP A 177 6.42 -18.97 9.45
C ASP A 177 5.16 -18.18 9.07
N ILE A 178 4.99 -16.96 9.60
CA ILE A 178 3.89 -16.07 9.23
C ILE A 178 4.08 -15.55 7.81
N THR A 179 5.32 -15.19 7.44
CA THR A 179 5.67 -14.82 6.06
C THR A 179 5.37 -15.95 5.08
N ALA A 180 5.77 -17.19 5.39
CA ALA A 180 5.50 -18.34 4.52
C ALA A 180 3.99 -18.57 4.33
N GLN A 181 3.21 -18.54 5.41
CA GLN A 181 1.75 -18.68 5.35
C GLN A 181 1.08 -17.56 4.53
N PHE A 182 1.58 -16.33 4.66
CA PHE A 182 1.05 -15.21 3.90
C PHE A 182 1.35 -15.33 2.40
N LEU A 183 2.57 -15.73 2.04
CA LEU A 183 2.94 -15.93 0.63
C LEU A 183 2.13 -17.07 -0.01
N GLU A 184 1.89 -18.16 0.72
CA GLU A 184 1.02 -19.25 0.25
C GLU A 184 -0.40 -18.74 -0.03
N LYS A 185 -0.97 -17.91 0.87
CA LYS A 185 -2.28 -17.28 0.64
C LYS A 185 -2.27 -16.34 -0.57
N LEU A 186 -1.19 -15.60 -0.79
CA LEU A 186 -1.06 -14.69 -1.93
C LEU A 186 -1.13 -15.46 -3.26
N SER A 187 -0.39 -16.58 -3.37
CA SER A 187 -0.43 -17.45 -4.56
C SER A 187 -1.81 -18.06 -4.80
N LEU A 188 -2.51 -18.49 -3.74
CA LEU A 188 -3.87 -19.05 -3.87
C LEU A 188 -4.90 -18.02 -4.33
N VAL A 189 -4.80 -16.77 -3.85
CA VAL A 189 -5.66 -15.67 -4.32
C VAL A 189 -5.47 -15.47 -5.82
N GLU A 190 -4.23 -15.50 -6.31
CA GLU A 190 -3.94 -15.41 -7.75
C GLU A 190 -4.63 -16.53 -8.54
N GLU A 191 -4.42 -17.79 -8.15
CA GLU A 191 -5.01 -18.94 -8.85
C GLU A 191 -6.54 -18.83 -8.91
N SER A 192 -7.17 -18.38 -7.83
CA SER A 192 -8.63 -18.19 -7.77
C SER A 192 -9.11 -17.09 -8.72
N ALA A 193 -8.40 -15.95 -8.80
CA ALA A 193 -8.76 -14.85 -9.68
C ALA A 193 -8.60 -15.25 -11.15
N VAL A 194 -7.53 -15.99 -11.49
CA VAL A 194 -7.31 -16.53 -12.84
C VAL A 194 -8.42 -17.52 -13.22
N ARG A 195 -8.81 -18.42 -12.30
CA ARG A 195 -9.91 -19.36 -12.53
C ARG A 195 -11.23 -18.64 -12.77
N GLU A 196 -11.57 -17.63 -11.96
CA GLU A 196 -12.80 -16.85 -12.11
C GLU A 196 -12.88 -16.16 -13.49
N VAL A 197 -11.78 -15.56 -13.95
CA VAL A 197 -11.74 -14.94 -15.28
C VAL A 197 -11.91 -15.98 -16.40
N LYS A 198 -11.26 -17.15 -16.29
CA LYS A 198 -11.42 -18.25 -17.26
C LYS A 198 -12.86 -18.77 -17.32
N GLU A 199 -13.51 -18.90 -16.17
CA GLU A 199 -14.92 -19.32 -16.08
C GLU A 199 -15.85 -18.28 -16.71
N LYS A 200 -15.65 -16.98 -16.45
CA LYS A 200 -16.42 -15.90 -17.08
C LYS A 200 -16.24 -15.85 -18.60
N LEU A 201 -15.01 -16.01 -19.07
CA LEU A 201 -14.72 -16.08 -20.51
C LEU A 201 -15.40 -17.28 -21.16
N SER A 202 -15.32 -18.47 -20.54
CA SER A 202 -16.00 -19.67 -21.03
C SER A 202 -17.52 -19.48 -21.09
N ALA A 203 -18.12 -18.90 -20.06
CA ALA A 203 -19.55 -18.60 -20.03
C ALA A 203 -19.97 -17.65 -21.16
N PHE A 204 -19.19 -16.59 -21.38
CA PHE A 204 -19.46 -15.62 -22.45
C PHE A 204 -19.30 -16.25 -23.85
N THR A 205 -18.28 -17.08 -24.07
CA THR A 205 -18.11 -17.81 -25.35
C THR A 205 -19.29 -18.75 -25.61
N ASN A 206 -19.74 -19.50 -24.60
CA ASN A 206 -20.90 -20.39 -24.73
C ASN A 206 -22.21 -19.63 -25.05
N GLU A 207 -22.35 -18.40 -24.52
CA GLU A 207 -23.51 -17.54 -24.80
C GLU A 207 -23.47 -17.02 -26.24
N LEU A 208 -22.31 -16.57 -26.72
CA LEU A 208 -22.10 -16.17 -28.11
C LEU A 208 -22.32 -17.32 -29.10
N GLU A 209 -21.87 -18.54 -28.78
CA GLU A 209 -22.11 -19.72 -29.61
C GLU A 209 -23.62 -20.01 -29.73
N LYS A 210 -24.37 -19.92 -28.64
CA LYS A 210 -25.82 -20.07 -28.65
C LYS A 210 -26.52 -18.98 -29.45
N GLU A 211 -26.10 -17.73 -29.32
CA GLU A 211 -26.63 -16.63 -30.12
C GLU A 211 -26.33 -16.85 -31.61
N PHE A 212 -25.11 -17.24 -31.96
CA PHE A 212 -24.72 -17.53 -33.34
C PHE A 212 -25.53 -18.67 -33.95
N GLU A 213 -25.70 -19.79 -33.23
CA GLU A 213 -26.54 -20.91 -33.64
C GLU A 213 -28.01 -20.49 -33.83
N SER A 214 -28.50 -19.53 -33.03
CA SER A 214 -29.85 -19.00 -33.19
C SER A 214 -30.02 -18.12 -34.43
N CYS A 215 -28.95 -17.41 -34.85
CA CYS A 215 -28.95 -16.51 -35.99
C CYS A 215 -28.65 -17.21 -37.33
N ASP A 216 -27.82 -18.26 -37.34
CA ASP A 216 -27.53 -19.10 -38.51
C ASP A 216 -27.67 -20.60 -38.21
N PRO A 217 -28.92 -21.09 -38.00
CA PRO A 217 -29.16 -22.50 -37.67
C PRO A 217 -28.85 -23.48 -38.81
N GLN A 218 -28.47 -23.01 -40.00
CA GLN A 218 -28.11 -23.84 -41.16
C GLN A 218 -26.62 -23.75 -41.53
N GLY A 219 -25.82 -22.92 -40.83
CA GLY A 219 -24.39 -22.76 -41.05
C GLY A 219 -24.03 -22.29 -42.47
N LYS A 220 -24.86 -21.41 -43.06
CA LYS A 220 -24.73 -21.04 -44.46
C LYS A 220 -23.84 -19.83 -44.75
N GLY A 221 -23.43 -19.07 -43.72
CA GLY A 221 -22.43 -18.00 -43.85
C GLY A 221 -22.72 -16.95 -44.93
#